data_AF-A0A814NUU0-F1
#
_entry.id   AF-A0A814NUU0-F1
#
_cell.length_a   1.000
_cell.length_b   1.000
_cell.length_c   1.000
_cell.angle_alpha   90.00
_cell.angle_beta   90.00
_cell.angle_gamma   90.00
#
_symmetry.space_group_name_H-M   'P 1'
#
loop_
_entity.id
_entity.type
_entity.pdbx_description
1 polymer ?
#
loop_
_entity_poly.entity_id
_entity_poly.type
_entity_poly.pdbx_seq_one_letter_code
_entity_poly.pdbx_strand_id
1 'polypeptide(L)'
;MGSTKNNKPSLTKIELKKLKSILPTLKQKPTSTPIEIVLETIRYIRQLEDQLIDRFQVDTSLSGRTSLSDMSTDSSLLQDISNTD
;
A
#
# COMPACT_ATOMS: atom_id res chain seq x y z
N MET A 1 18.12 -53.97 11.09
CA MET A 1 17.76 -52.77 11.88
C MET A 1 17.78 -51.57 10.95
N GLY A 2 16.61 -51.08 10.53
CA GLY A 2 16.47 -49.87 9.73
C GLY A 2 15.59 -48.88 10.47
N SER A 3 16.20 -47.93 11.19
CA SER A 3 15.47 -46.86 11.87
C SER A 3 14.95 -45.87 10.82
N THR A 4 13.65 -45.95 10.53
CA THR A 4 12.91 -44.96 9.75
C THR A 4 12.89 -43.64 10.53
N LYS A 5 13.78 -42.72 10.17
CA LYS A 5 13.75 -41.35 10.70
C LYS A 5 12.47 -40.68 10.18
N ASN A 6 11.52 -40.46 11.08
CA ASN A 6 10.28 -39.72 10.84
C ASN A 6 10.62 -38.29 10.37
N ASN A 7 10.66 -38.09 9.05
CA ASN A 7 10.89 -36.81 8.39
C ASN A 7 9.64 -35.91 8.51
N LYS A 8 9.28 -35.51 9.73
CA LYS A 8 8.32 -34.42 9.93
C LYS A 8 9.08 -33.12 9.66
N PRO A 9 8.76 -32.36 8.61
CA PRO A 9 9.37 -31.05 8.42
C PRO A 9 9.09 -30.22 9.69
N SER A 10 10.15 -29.71 10.32
CA SER A 10 10.01 -28.81 11.47
C SER A 10 9.06 -27.69 11.09
N LEU A 11 8.07 -27.36 11.94
CA LEU A 11 7.06 -26.32 11.70
C LEU A 11 7.67 -25.03 11.10
N THR A 12 8.85 -24.63 11.56
CA THR A 12 9.64 -23.50 11.05
C THR A 12 9.90 -23.55 9.53
N LYS A 13 10.19 -24.73 8.97
CA LYS A 13 10.42 -24.90 7.52
C LYS A 13 9.14 -24.71 6.72
N ILE A 14 8.00 -25.13 7.28
CA ILE A 14 6.69 -24.96 6.64
C ILE A 14 6.36 -23.46 6.58
N GLU A 15 6.53 -22.75 7.69
CA GLU A 15 6.25 -21.31 7.77
C GLU A 15 7.21 -20.49 6.89
N LEU A 16 8.49 -20.84 6.83
CA LEU A 16 9.44 -20.20 5.90
C LEU A 16 9.06 -20.42 4.43
N LYS A 17 8.55 -21.61 4.08
CA LYS A 17 8.09 -21.89 2.71
C LYS A 17 6.83 -21.08 2.37
N LYS A 18 5.90 -20.93 3.32
CA LYS A 18 4.72 -20.07 3.16
C LYS A 18 5.11 -18.61 2.99
N LEU A 19 5.99 -18.08 3.86
CA LEU A 19 6.52 -16.73 3.74
C LEU A 19 7.13 -16.50 2.35
N LYS A 20 8.02 -17.40 1.90
CA LYS A 20 8.63 -17.32 0.57
C LYS A 20 7.60 -17.25 -0.57
N SER A 21 6.46 -17.93 -0.45
CA SER A 21 5.42 -17.94 -1.50
C SER A 21 4.66 -16.61 -1.64
N ILE A 22 4.63 -15.80 -0.58
CA ILE A 22 3.92 -14.51 -0.53
C ILE A 22 4.84 -13.38 -1.01
N LEU A 23 6.15 -13.55 -0.90
CA LEU A 23 7.15 -12.53 -1.26
C LEU A 23 7.37 -12.46 -2.78
N PRO A 24 7.01 -11.36 -3.45
CA PRO A 24 7.09 -11.25 -4.91
C PRO A 24 8.49 -11.51 -5.48
N THR A 25 9.50 -10.99 -4.79
CA THR A 25 10.92 -11.03 -5.13
C THR A 25 11.56 -12.41 -4.91
N LEU A 26 11.12 -13.17 -3.89
CA LEU A 26 11.68 -14.50 -3.60
C LEU A 26 10.95 -15.63 -4.31
N LYS A 27 9.78 -15.36 -4.90
CA LYS A 27 9.04 -16.37 -5.69
C LYS A 27 9.85 -16.90 -6.86
N GLN A 28 10.71 -16.06 -7.46
CA GLN A 28 11.56 -16.41 -8.59
C GLN A 28 12.96 -16.90 -8.18
N LYS A 29 13.38 -16.68 -6.93
CA LYS A 29 14.72 -17.07 -6.45
C LYS A 29 14.70 -18.53 -6.00
N PRO A 30 15.40 -19.46 -6.68
CA PRO A 30 15.31 -20.90 -6.38
C PRO A 30 15.82 -21.22 -4.96
N THR A 31 16.93 -20.60 -4.56
CA THR A 31 17.54 -20.78 -3.24
C THR A 31 17.47 -19.48 -2.45
N SER A 32 16.94 -19.55 -1.23
CA SER A 32 16.88 -18.42 -0.31
C SER A 32 17.16 -18.92 1.09
N THR A 33 18.04 -18.23 1.81
CA THR A 33 18.33 -18.62 3.20
C THR A 33 17.18 -18.20 4.12
N PRO A 34 17.00 -18.83 5.30
CA PRO A 34 15.98 -18.42 6.26
C PRO A 34 16.08 -16.93 6.63
N ILE A 35 17.29 -16.40 6.80
CA ILE A 35 17.51 -14.99 7.13
C ILE A 35 17.10 -14.07 5.98
N GLU A 36 17.40 -14.42 4.73
CA GLU A 36 16.94 -13.67 3.55
C GLU A 36 15.41 -13.63 3.48
N ILE A 37 14.73 -14.75 3.73
CA ILE A 37 13.26 -14.81 3.74
C ILE A 37 12.69 -13.84 4.79
N VAL A 38 13.27 -13.82 5.99
CA VAL A 38 12.81 -12.94 7.09
C VAL A 38 13.07 -11.47 6.78
N LEU A 39 14.29 -11.11 6.34
CA LEU A 39 14.63 -9.74 6.00
C LEU A 39 13.74 -9.21 4.87
N GLU A 40 13.49 -10.05 3.87
CA GLU A 40 12.65 -9.69 2.74
C GLU A 40 11.19 -9.52 3.15
N THR A 41 10.72 -10.34 4.10
CA THR A 41 9.39 -10.18 4.71
C THR A 41 9.23 -8.84 5.40
N ILE A 42 10.21 -8.45 6.22
CA ILE A 42 10.17 -7.16 6.94
C ILE A 42 10.08 -6.00 5.94
N ARG A 43 10.90 -6.03 4.88
CA ARG A 43 10.88 -4.99 3.85
C ARG A 43 9.55 -4.97 3.09
N TYR A 44 8.98 -6.13 2.78
CA TYR A 44 7.69 -6.19 2.09
C TYR A 44 6.53 -5.67 2.94
N ILE A 45 6.54 -5.94 4.25
CA ILE A 45 5.56 -5.37 5.20
C ILE A 45 5.62 -3.84 5.18
N ARG A 46 6.82 -3.25 5.32
CA ARG A 46 6.98 -1.79 5.26
C ARG A 46 6.46 -1.19 3.96
N GLN A 47 6.76 -1.82 2.83
CA GLN A 47 6.26 -1.37 1.53
C GLN A 47 4.72 -1.41 1.45
N LEU A 48 4.07 -2.42 2.04
CA LEU A 48 2.61 -2.49 2.09
C LEU A 48 2.01 -1.44 3.03
N GLU A 49 2.67 -1.15 4.15
CA GLU A 49 2.28 -0.09 5.08
C GLU A 49 2.36 1.29 4.40
N ASP A 50 3.46 1.59 3.71
CA ASP A 50 3.62 2.84 2.97
C ASP A 50 2.53 3.01 1.90
N GLN A 51 2.25 1.95 1.11
CA GLN A 51 1.18 1.96 0.11
C GLN A 51 -0.22 2.19 0.72
N LEU A 52 -0.47 1.66 1.92
CA LEU A 52 -1.74 1.85 2.59
C LEU A 52 -1.89 3.30 3.05
N ILE A 53 -0.85 3.86 3.66
CA ILE A 53 -0.81 5.25 4.12
C ILE A 53 -1.02 6.22 2.97
N ASP A 54 -0.31 6.02 1.85
CA ASP A 54 -0.42 6.89 0.66
C ASP A 54 -1.85 6.91 0.11
N ARG A 55 -2.52 5.75 0.03
CA ARG A 55 -3.92 5.68 -0.43
C ARG A 55 -4.87 6.43 0.48
N PHE A 56 -4.74 6.25 1.80
CA PHE A 56 -5.60 6.97 2.76
C PHE A 56 -5.38 8.48 2.73
N GLN A 57 -4.14 8.94 2.51
CA GLN A 57 -3.85 10.37 2.36
C GLN A 57 -4.44 10.93 1.06
N VAL A 58 -4.34 10.18 -0.05
CA VAL A 58 -4.94 10.57 -1.34
C VAL A 58 -6.46 10.68 -1.21
N ASP A 59 -7.12 9.70 -0.61
CA ASP A 59 -8.58 9.71 -0.43
C ASP A 59 -9.05 10.86 0.48
N THR A 60 -8.28 11.16 1.54
CA THR A 60 -8.57 12.29 2.43
C THR A 60 -8.40 13.63 1.71
N SER A 61 -7.36 13.76 0.87
CA SER A 61 -7.08 15.00 0.12
C SER A 61 -8.06 15.24 -1.04
N LEU A 62 -8.66 14.18 -1.61
CA LEU A 62 -9.69 14.27 -2.65
C LEU A 62 -11.07 14.57 -2.05
N SER A 63 -11.39 14.00 -0.88
CA SER A 63 -12.65 14.26 -0.18
C SER A 63 -12.76 15.71 0.34
N GLY A 64 -11.61 16.37 0.62
CA GLY A 64 -11.56 17.79 1.00
C GLY A 64 -11.64 18.80 -0.15
N ARG A 65 -11.54 18.38 -1.42
CA ARG A 65 -11.46 19.29 -2.58
C ARG A 65 -12.77 19.46 -3.36
N THR A 66 -13.81 18.70 -3.05
CA THR A 66 -15.10 18.78 -3.75
C THR A 66 -16.13 19.72 -3.09
N SER A 67 -15.79 20.41 -2.00
CA SER A 67 -16.76 21.20 -1.20
C SER A 67 -16.62 22.73 -1.29
N LEU A 68 -15.88 23.31 -2.24
CA LEU A 68 -15.71 24.77 -2.33
C LEU A 68 -15.89 25.36 -3.75
N SER A 69 -16.45 24.61 -4.71
CA SER A 69 -16.69 25.12 -6.07
C SER A 69 -18.02 25.86 -6.26
N ASP A 70 -18.89 25.90 -5.25
CA ASP A 70 -20.23 26.48 -5.36
C ASP A 70 -20.35 27.78 -4.53
N MET A 71 -19.40 28.70 -4.74
CA MET A 71 -19.65 30.11 -4.49
C MET A 71 -20.04 30.72 -5.84
N SER A 72 -21.34 30.72 -6.11
CA SER A 72 -21.96 31.50 -7.17
C SER A 72 -21.55 32.97 -6.98
N THR A 73 -20.58 33.43 -7.77
CA THR A 73 -20.29 34.84 -7.95
C THR A 73 -21.39 35.44 -8.82
N ASP A 74 -22.55 35.69 -8.23
CA ASP A 74 -23.53 36.59 -8.82
C ASP A 74 -23.08 38.02 -8.52
N SER A 75 -22.16 38.51 -9.35
CA SER A 75 -21.59 39.85 -9.30
C SER A 75 -22.14 40.76 -10.40
N SER A 76 -23.35 40.47 -10.91
CA SER A 76 -23.92 41.14 -12.10
C SER A 76 -24.90 42.29 -11.81
N LEU A 77 -24.93 42.88 -10.60
CA LEU A 77 -25.98 43.87 -10.25
C LEU A 77 -25.50 45.25 -9.80
N LEU A 78 -24.27 45.65 -10.14
CA LEU A 78 -23.81 47.05 -9.98
C LEU A 78 -22.94 47.53 -11.16
N GLN A 79 -23.48 47.45 -12.38
CA GLN A 79 -22.96 48.20 -13.53
C GLN A 79 -24.06 48.98 -14.26
N ASP A 80 -24.99 49.59 -13.51
CA ASP A 80 -25.65 50.80 -14.02
C ASP A 80 -24.67 51.97 -13.85
N ILE A 81 -23.82 52.03 -14.87
CA ILE A 81 -22.81 53.02 -15.14
C ILE A 81 -23.50 54.38 -15.20
N SER A 82 -23.08 55.26 -14.29
CA SER A 82 -23.02 56.69 -14.54
C SER A 82 -22.45 56.93 -15.94
N ASN A 83 -23.28 57.34 -16.88
CA ASN A 83 -22.94 58.13 -18.06
C ASN A 83 -24.24 58.40 -18.81
N THR A 84 -24.71 59.65 -18.85
CA THR A 84 -24.65 60.50 -20.06
C THR A 84 -25.16 61.89 -19.67
N ASP A 85 -24.35 62.90 -19.98
CA ASP A 85 -24.52 64.37 -19.98
C ASP A 85 -25.77 65.04 -19.37
#